data_AF-A0A969TMV6-F1
#
_entry.id   AF-A0A969TMV6-F1
#
_cell.length_a   1.000
_cell.length_b   1.000
_cell.length_c   1.000
_cell.angle_alpha   90.00
_cell.angle_beta   90.00
_cell.angle_gamma   90.00
#
_symmetry.space_group_name_H-M   'P 1'
#
loop_
_entity.id
_entity.type
_entity.pdbx_description
1 polymer ?
#
loop_
_entity_poly.entity_id
_entity_poly.type
_entity_poly.pdbx_seq_one_letter_code
_entity_poly.pdbx_strand_id
1 'polypeptide(L)'
;MFHAGAVRLSTGDGAYGLYRFDRRKVLRFTEKERLQAYRRVFGYTTVRPVPNAQPNNQFHNLFVQFTNNVADLWRDKRIADVIRDRAFDPSFASIATARRSGLDLRYNLKWASYGHVNVLRIEVLQLLEEAFRILGAEDIKRLFGADNAWDVVEEVMLRYHNRHIDASVRHRMAVTGRDIIRWLAQKHILNKSRAEFEALLREIAESAEEWLTSAETLGIGFRGHVQRVINVESNGNGFKPLNVSRRE
;
A
#
# COMPACT_ATOMS: atom_id res chain seq x y z
N MET A 1 -23.56 2.15 19.07
CA MET A 1 -22.92 2.72 20.27
C MET A 1 -23.74 3.84 20.91
N PHE A 2 -24.04 4.93 20.18
CA PHE A 2 -24.82 6.05 20.72
C PHE A 2 -26.27 5.68 21.08
N HIS A 3 -27.01 5.08 20.14
CA HIS A 3 -28.38 4.61 20.37
C HIS A 3 -28.52 3.47 21.40
N ALA A 4 -27.42 2.76 21.69
CA ALA A 4 -27.40 1.64 22.63
C ALA A 4 -27.11 2.08 24.07
N GLY A 5 -26.89 3.38 24.33
CA GLY A 5 -26.60 3.91 25.68
C GLY A 5 -25.25 3.50 26.27
N ALA A 6 -24.39 2.83 25.50
CA ALA A 6 -23.09 2.32 25.96
C ALA A 6 -22.06 3.42 26.27
N VAL A 7 -22.28 4.64 25.73
CA VAL A 7 -21.46 5.82 26.01
C VAL A 7 -22.31 6.81 26.77
N ARG A 8 -21.98 7.08 28.03
CA ARG A 8 -22.60 8.19 28.78
C ARG A 8 -22.17 9.50 28.11
N LEU A 9 -23.10 10.18 27.47
CA LEU A 9 -22.95 11.50 26.82
C LEU A 9 -22.36 12.59 27.73
N SER A 10 -22.28 12.35 29.04
CA SER A 10 -22.14 13.39 30.05
C SER A 10 -20.71 13.73 30.48
N THR A 11 -19.62 13.18 29.93
CA THR A 11 -18.28 13.46 30.51
C THR A 11 -17.05 13.46 29.59
N GLY A 12 -17.16 13.25 28.27
CA GLY A 12 -15.95 13.12 27.42
C GLY A 12 -16.03 13.80 26.04
N ASP A 13 -14.89 14.34 25.60
CA ASP A 13 -14.73 15.00 24.30
C ASP A 13 -15.02 14.06 23.13
N GLY A 14 -14.69 12.77 23.27
CA GLY A 14 -14.96 11.75 22.26
C GLY A 14 -16.45 11.43 22.12
N ALA A 15 -17.17 11.26 23.23
CA ALA A 15 -18.62 11.03 23.23
C ALA A 15 -19.38 12.19 22.58
N TYR A 16 -19.02 13.44 22.92
CA TYR A 16 -19.61 14.62 22.30
C TYR A 16 -19.21 14.77 20.83
N GLY A 17 -17.95 14.46 20.50
CA GLY A 17 -17.45 14.38 19.13
C GLY A 17 -18.24 13.39 18.29
N LEU A 18 -18.50 12.18 18.81
CA LEU A 18 -19.27 11.14 18.15
C LEU A 18 -20.71 11.57 17.89
N TYR A 19 -21.35 12.25 18.84
CA TYR A 19 -22.70 12.80 18.65
C TYR A 19 -22.76 13.83 17.52
N ARG A 20 -21.84 14.81 17.52
CA ARG A 20 -21.74 15.81 16.43
C ARG A 20 -21.43 15.15 15.10
N PHE A 21 -20.56 14.13 15.13
CA PHE A 21 -20.23 13.35 13.97
C PHE A 21 -21.49 12.67 13.41
N ASP A 22 -22.29 12.00 14.23
CA ASP A 22 -23.49 11.33 13.75
C ASP A 22 -24.54 12.32 13.20
N ARG A 23 -24.76 13.46 13.86
CA ARG A 23 -25.68 14.52 13.40
C ARG A 23 -25.40 15.05 11.99
N ARG A 24 -24.12 15.06 11.57
CA ARG A 24 -23.70 15.57 10.25
C ARG A 24 -23.73 14.51 9.15
N LYS A 25 -24.21 13.29 9.43
CA LYS A 25 -24.19 12.15 8.50
C LYS A 25 -24.78 12.44 7.12
N VAL A 26 -25.85 13.24 7.04
CA VAL A 26 -26.57 13.54 5.79
C VAL A 26 -25.71 14.34 4.80
N LEU A 27 -24.73 15.11 5.28
CA LEU A 27 -23.90 15.98 4.45
C LEU A 27 -22.61 15.30 3.97
N ARG A 28 -22.47 13.98 4.16
CA ARG A 28 -21.23 13.25 3.91
C ARG A 28 -21.35 12.34 2.71
N PHE A 29 -20.21 12.12 2.05
CA PHE A 29 -20.05 11.02 1.13
C PHE A 29 -20.45 9.69 1.77
N THR A 30 -21.34 8.99 1.10
CA THR A 30 -21.75 7.63 1.43
C THR A 30 -20.57 6.68 1.27
N GLU A 31 -20.67 5.50 1.90
CA GLU A 31 -19.67 4.45 1.72
C GLU A 31 -19.49 4.08 0.25
N LYS A 32 -20.59 3.97 -0.49
CA LYS A 32 -20.60 3.67 -1.92
C LYS A 32 -19.77 4.68 -2.71
N GLU A 33 -19.96 5.98 -2.49
CA GLU A 33 -19.23 7.04 -3.20
C GLU A 33 -17.72 6.99 -2.88
N ARG A 34 -17.36 6.76 -1.61
CA ARG A 34 -15.95 6.58 -1.22
C ARG A 34 -15.34 5.36 -1.92
N LEU A 35 -16.00 4.21 -1.90
CA LEU A 35 -15.52 2.99 -2.56
C LEU A 35 -15.43 3.14 -4.08
N GLN A 36 -16.36 3.87 -4.70
CA GLN A 36 -16.29 4.23 -6.12
C GLN A 36 -15.05 5.08 -6.44
N ALA A 37 -14.67 6.02 -5.57
CA ALA A 37 -13.44 6.79 -5.72
C ALA A 37 -12.20 5.90 -5.59
N TYR A 38 -12.15 5.01 -4.60
CA TYR A 38 -11.06 4.01 -4.47
C TYR A 38 -10.95 3.14 -5.72
N ARG A 39 -12.08 2.69 -6.28
CA ARG A 39 -12.10 1.90 -7.51
C ARG A 39 -11.63 2.68 -8.73
N ARG A 40 -11.98 3.95 -8.83
CA ARG A 40 -11.53 4.82 -9.92
C ARG A 40 -10.03 5.06 -9.85
N VAL A 41 -9.47 5.34 -8.66
CA VAL A 41 -8.05 5.71 -8.53
C VAL A 41 -7.14 4.49 -8.51
N PHE A 42 -7.50 3.46 -7.77
CA PHE A 42 -6.62 2.32 -7.50
C PHE A 42 -7.12 1.00 -8.10
N GLY A 43 -8.32 0.96 -8.68
CA GLY A 43 -8.93 -0.28 -9.18
C GLY A 43 -9.42 -1.22 -8.09
N TYR A 44 -9.26 -0.86 -6.81
CA TYR A 44 -9.66 -1.69 -5.68
C TYR A 44 -11.16 -1.56 -5.38
N THR A 45 -11.70 -2.51 -4.60
CA THR A 45 -13.14 -2.68 -4.27
C THR A 45 -13.98 -3.32 -5.37
N THR A 46 -15.13 -3.88 -5.00
CA THR A 46 -16.09 -4.54 -5.90
C THR A 46 -17.29 -3.66 -6.27
N VAL A 47 -17.35 -2.42 -5.77
CA VAL A 47 -18.49 -1.52 -6.00
C VAL A 47 -18.57 -1.12 -7.46
N ARG A 48 -19.78 -1.06 -8.03
CA ARG A 48 -19.98 -0.62 -9.41
C ARG A 48 -19.45 0.80 -9.60
N PRO A 49 -18.59 1.07 -10.62
CA PRO A 49 -18.17 2.42 -10.96
C PRO A 49 -19.35 3.36 -11.24
N VAL A 50 -19.11 4.66 -11.06
CA VAL A 50 -20.04 5.71 -11.53
C VAL A 50 -20.25 5.53 -13.05
N PRO A 51 -21.45 5.83 -13.60
CA PRO A 51 -21.66 5.78 -15.04
C PRO A 51 -20.54 6.51 -15.81
N ASN A 52 -20.03 5.88 -16.86
CA ASN A 52 -18.92 6.38 -17.70
C ASN A 52 -17.56 6.50 -17.00
N ALA A 53 -17.43 6.11 -15.73
CA ALA A 53 -16.14 6.02 -15.05
C ALA A 53 -15.52 4.63 -15.26
N GLN A 54 -14.25 4.61 -15.67
CA GLN A 54 -13.48 3.37 -15.77
C GLN A 54 -12.69 3.10 -14.48
N PRO A 55 -12.68 1.85 -13.98
CA PRO A 55 -11.82 1.46 -12.88
C PRO A 55 -10.35 1.42 -13.30
N ASN A 56 -9.44 1.81 -12.42
CA ASN A 56 -8.00 1.78 -12.72
C ASN A 56 -7.39 0.40 -12.45
N ASN A 57 -7.60 -0.52 -13.39
CA ASN A 57 -7.13 -1.90 -13.26
C ASN A 57 -5.61 -2.05 -13.35
N GLN A 58 -4.89 -1.03 -13.83
CA GLN A 58 -3.44 -1.08 -14.02
C GLN A 58 -2.65 -0.65 -12.77
N PHE A 59 -3.29 0.09 -11.85
CA PHE A 59 -2.61 0.70 -10.71
C PHE A 59 -1.78 -0.32 -9.91
N HIS A 60 -2.40 -1.42 -9.50
CA HIS A 60 -1.74 -2.40 -8.63
C HIS A 60 -0.45 -2.93 -9.24
N ASN A 61 -0.51 -3.36 -10.52
CA ASN A 61 0.65 -3.91 -11.22
C ASN A 61 1.76 -2.87 -11.38
N LEU A 62 1.41 -1.64 -11.78
CA LEU A 62 2.39 -0.54 -11.90
C LEU A 62 3.01 -0.17 -10.55
N PHE A 63 2.21 -0.17 -9.49
CA PHE A 63 2.64 0.15 -8.14
C PHE A 63 3.61 -0.91 -7.59
N VAL A 64 3.25 -2.18 -7.70
CA VAL A 64 4.10 -3.31 -7.31
C VAL A 64 5.39 -3.34 -8.14
N GLN A 65 5.31 -3.13 -9.46
CA GLN A 65 6.48 -3.10 -10.33
C GLN A 65 7.45 -1.98 -9.96
N PHE A 66 6.95 -0.76 -9.75
CA PHE A 66 7.79 0.36 -9.33
C PHE A 66 8.44 0.07 -7.97
N THR A 67 7.66 -0.41 -7.00
CA THR A 67 8.16 -0.68 -5.64
C THR A 67 9.24 -1.76 -5.64
N ASN A 68 9.07 -2.84 -6.40
CA ASN A 68 10.11 -3.87 -6.56
C ASN A 68 11.37 -3.30 -7.22
N ASN A 69 11.25 -2.55 -8.33
CA ASN A 69 12.40 -1.96 -9.01
C ASN A 69 13.22 -1.02 -8.09
N VAL A 70 12.55 -0.29 -7.19
CA VAL A 70 13.22 0.56 -6.20
C VAL A 70 13.92 -0.28 -5.13
N ALA A 71 13.24 -1.29 -4.58
CA ALA A 71 13.83 -2.17 -3.58
C ALA A 71 15.06 -2.92 -4.11
N ASP A 72 14.96 -3.50 -5.31
CA ASP A 72 16.06 -4.24 -5.94
C ASP A 72 17.27 -3.33 -6.21
N LEU A 73 17.04 -2.12 -6.72
CA LEU A 73 18.12 -1.14 -6.96
C LEU A 73 18.91 -0.81 -5.68
N TRP A 74 18.24 -0.67 -4.54
CA TRP A 74 18.91 -0.32 -3.29
C TRP A 74 19.55 -1.53 -2.60
N ARG A 75 18.97 -2.73 -2.73
CA ARG A 75 19.61 -3.98 -2.30
C ARG A 75 20.91 -4.22 -3.06
N ASP A 76 20.86 -4.07 -4.37
CA ASP A 76 22.00 -4.27 -5.26
C ASP A 76 23.14 -3.30 -4.96
N LYS A 77 22.83 -2.02 -4.73
CA LYS A 77 23.84 -1.03 -4.30
C LYS A 77 24.45 -1.37 -2.95
N ARG A 78 23.64 -1.76 -1.97
CA ARG A 78 24.15 -2.16 -0.65
C ARG A 78 25.07 -3.37 -0.75
N ILE A 79 24.78 -4.31 -1.66
CA ILE A 79 25.66 -5.46 -1.95
C ILE A 79 26.94 -5.01 -2.65
N ALA A 80 26.86 -4.12 -3.65
CA ALA A 80 28.01 -3.61 -4.40
C ALA A 80 28.99 -2.81 -3.52
N ASP A 81 28.49 -2.02 -2.56
CA ASP A 81 29.33 -1.29 -1.59
C ASP A 81 30.15 -2.25 -0.70
N VAL A 82 29.60 -3.43 -0.40
CA VAL A 82 30.26 -4.48 0.40
C VAL A 82 31.17 -5.37 -0.45
N ILE A 83 30.79 -5.65 -1.69
CA ILE A 83 31.50 -6.56 -2.61
C ILE A 83 32.02 -5.76 -3.82
N ARG A 84 33.14 -5.06 -3.63
CA ARG A 84 33.76 -4.19 -4.66
C ARG A 84 34.08 -4.90 -5.98
N ASP A 85 34.40 -6.20 -5.94
CA ASP A 85 34.80 -6.99 -7.12
C ASP A 85 33.66 -7.30 -8.10
N ARG A 86 32.40 -7.05 -7.73
CA ARG A 86 31.24 -7.37 -8.59
C ARG A 86 30.47 -6.15 -9.09
N ALA A 87 30.95 -4.93 -8.86
CA ALA A 87 30.23 -3.68 -9.18
C ALA A 87 29.80 -3.50 -10.65
N PHE A 88 30.36 -4.28 -11.58
CA PHE A 88 30.04 -4.26 -13.02
C PHE A 88 29.13 -5.41 -13.49
N ASP A 89 28.54 -6.20 -12.58
CA ASP A 89 27.63 -7.29 -12.93
C ASP A 89 26.36 -6.75 -13.65
N PRO A 90 26.06 -7.18 -14.90
CA PRO A 90 24.86 -6.78 -15.63
C PRO A 90 23.54 -7.16 -14.96
N SER A 91 23.56 -8.01 -13.92
CA SER A 91 22.39 -8.44 -13.16
C SER A 91 21.85 -7.39 -12.19
N PHE A 92 22.56 -6.27 -11.96
CA PHE A 92 22.07 -5.21 -11.07
C PHE A 92 20.89 -4.45 -11.67
N ALA A 93 19.91 -4.14 -10.83
CA ALA A 93 18.76 -3.35 -11.18
C ALA A 93 19.18 -1.96 -11.70
N SER A 94 18.56 -1.55 -12.81
CA SER A 94 18.90 -0.29 -13.48
C SER A 94 18.06 0.86 -12.97
N ILE A 95 18.73 1.98 -12.67
CA ILE A 95 18.05 3.26 -12.36
C ILE A 95 17.12 3.72 -13.47
N ALA A 96 17.42 3.38 -14.74
CA ALA A 96 16.55 3.69 -15.87
C ALA A 96 15.22 2.93 -15.77
N THR A 97 15.25 1.67 -15.32
CA THR A 97 14.05 0.83 -15.11
C THR A 97 13.19 1.36 -13.97
N ALA A 98 13.81 1.69 -12.82
CA ALA A 98 13.11 2.30 -11.69
C ALA A 98 12.46 3.64 -12.09
N ARG A 99 13.17 4.47 -12.83
CA ARG A 99 12.64 5.74 -13.33
C ARG A 99 11.50 5.56 -14.33
N ARG A 100 11.64 4.64 -15.27
CA ARG A 100 10.61 4.37 -16.29
C ARG A 100 9.32 3.89 -15.65
N SER A 101 9.41 2.90 -14.75
CA SER A 101 8.25 2.39 -14.00
C SER A 101 7.60 3.47 -13.12
N GLY A 102 8.40 4.35 -12.50
CA GLY A 102 7.87 5.50 -11.75
C GLY A 102 7.11 6.50 -12.62
N LEU A 103 7.61 6.78 -13.83
CA LEU A 103 6.91 7.65 -14.80
C LEU A 103 5.61 7.03 -15.30
N ASP A 104 5.60 5.71 -15.57
CA ASP A 104 4.41 4.99 -16.02
C ASP A 104 3.32 4.98 -14.93
N LEU A 105 3.70 4.70 -13.68
CA LEU A 105 2.79 4.77 -12.53
C LEU A 105 2.26 6.19 -12.31
N ARG A 106 3.12 7.21 -12.39
CA ARG A 106 2.69 8.62 -12.26
C ARG A 106 1.71 9.02 -13.35
N TYR A 107 1.97 8.61 -14.60
CA TYR A 107 1.08 8.89 -15.72
C TYR A 107 -0.29 8.25 -15.50
N ASN A 108 -0.32 6.98 -15.08
CA ASN A 108 -1.54 6.27 -14.73
C ASN A 108 -2.34 7.00 -13.63
N LEU A 109 -1.69 7.37 -12.52
CA LEU A 109 -2.34 8.09 -11.42
C LEU A 109 -2.88 9.46 -11.84
N LYS A 110 -2.14 10.21 -12.68
CA LYS A 110 -2.59 11.50 -13.22
C LYS A 110 -3.93 11.39 -13.95
N TRP A 111 -4.14 10.31 -14.70
CA TRP A 111 -5.42 10.05 -15.38
C TRP A 111 -6.47 9.43 -14.47
N ALA A 112 -6.09 8.77 -13.38
CA ALA A 112 -7.08 8.18 -12.47
C ALA A 112 -7.64 9.19 -11.46
N SER A 113 -6.89 10.25 -11.13
CA SER A 113 -7.16 11.14 -9.98
C SER A 113 -7.79 12.50 -10.31
N TYR A 114 -8.31 12.73 -11.52
CA TYR A 114 -8.93 14.01 -11.89
C TYR A 114 -10.44 14.06 -11.61
N GLY A 115 -11.02 15.27 -11.72
CA GLY A 115 -12.47 15.49 -11.61
C GLY A 115 -12.98 15.36 -10.18
N HIS A 116 -14.06 14.58 -9.99
CA HIS A 116 -14.75 14.41 -8.71
C HIS A 116 -13.83 13.90 -7.58
N VAL A 117 -12.80 13.10 -7.92
CA VAL A 117 -11.81 12.60 -6.95
C VAL A 117 -11.09 13.73 -6.21
N ASN A 118 -10.83 14.87 -6.89
CA ASN A 118 -10.13 15.99 -6.27
C ASN A 118 -10.98 16.69 -5.20
N VAL A 119 -12.29 16.81 -5.43
CA VAL A 119 -13.23 17.36 -4.45
C VAL A 119 -13.39 16.40 -3.27
N LEU A 120 -13.61 15.12 -3.57
CA LEU A 120 -13.77 14.07 -2.57
C LEU A 120 -12.57 13.97 -1.64
N ARG A 121 -11.34 14.16 -2.15
CA ARG A 121 -10.13 14.20 -1.32
C ARG A 121 -10.25 15.23 -0.20
N ILE A 122 -10.67 16.46 -0.49
CA ILE A 122 -10.67 17.57 0.48
C ILE A 122 -11.64 17.25 1.61
N GLU A 123 -12.86 16.87 1.26
CA GLU A 123 -13.92 16.59 2.24
C GLU A 123 -13.66 15.31 3.04
N VAL A 124 -13.20 14.24 2.38
CA VAL A 124 -12.94 12.97 3.05
C VAL A 124 -11.74 13.05 4.00
N LEU A 125 -10.70 13.85 3.69
CA LEU A 125 -9.59 14.05 4.62
C LEU A 125 -10.05 14.71 5.92
N GLN A 126 -10.90 15.74 5.84
CA GLN A 126 -11.46 16.39 7.04
C GLN A 126 -12.31 15.42 7.86
N LEU A 127 -13.13 14.59 7.19
CA LEU A 127 -13.92 13.56 7.85
C LEU A 127 -13.07 12.49 8.52
N LEU A 128 -11.97 12.05 7.88
CA LEU A 128 -11.04 11.10 8.44
C LEU A 128 -10.31 11.67 9.65
N GLU A 129 -9.84 12.92 9.59
CA GLU A 129 -9.20 13.59 10.72
C GLU A 129 -10.17 13.75 11.91
N GLU A 130 -11.43 14.14 11.65
CA GLU A 130 -12.47 14.23 12.69
C GLU A 130 -12.73 12.85 13.31
N ALA A 131 -12.88 11.80 12.49
CA ALA A 131 -13.10 10.44 12.96
C ALA A 131 -11.93 9.93 13.82
N PHE A 132 -10.68 10.09 13.37
CA PHE A 132 -9.51 9.67 14.13
C PHE A 132 -9.33 10.46 15.43
N ARG A 133 -9.68 11.75 15.43
CA ARG A 133 -9.69 12.56 16.66
C ARG A 133 -10.69 12.02 17.68
N ILE A 134 -11.89 11.61 17.22
CA ILE A 134 -12.91 11.00 18.10
C ILE A 134 -12.43 9.66 18.63
N LEU A 135 -11.91 8.79 17.76
CA LEU A 135 -11.42 7.46 18.17
C LEU A 135 -10.20 7.55 19.10
N GLY A 136 -9.36 8.57 18.94
CA GLY A 136 -8.21 8.85 19.80
C GLY A 136 -8.54 9.58 21.10
N ALA A 137 -9.80 9.95 21.34
CA ALA A 137 -10.19 10.61 22.58
C ALA A 137 -10.08 9.67 23.78
N GLU A 138 -9.67 10.20 24.93
CA GLU A 138 -9.32 9.39 26.11
C GLU A 138 -10.51 8.59 26.66
N ASP A 139 -11.72 9.15 26.59
CA ASP A 139 -12.96 8.48 26.98
C ASP A 139 -13.30 7.30 26.06
N ILE A 140 -13.05 7.45 24.75
CA ILE A 140 -13.27 6.38 23.77
C ILE A 140 -12.21 5.28 23.91
N LYS A 141 -10.94 5.65 24.00
CA LYS A 141 -9.84 4.70 24.25
C LYS A 141 -10.10 3.87 25.51
N ARG A 142 -10.48 4.52 26.62
CA ARG A 142 -10.81 3.84 27.89
C ARG A 142 -11.99 2.88 27.76
N LEU A 143 -13.03 3.23 26.99
CA LEU A 143 -14.18 2.36 26.74
C LEU A 143 -13.78 1.05 26.05
N PHE A 144 -12.79 1.12 25.16
CA PHE A 144 -12.31 -0.04 24.41
C PHE A 144 -11.13 -0.75 25.06
N GLY A 145 -10.46 -0.12 26.03
CA GLY A 145 -9.22 -0.65 26.61
C GLY A 145 -8.04 -0.54 25.64
N ALA A 146 -8.00 0.56 24.87
CA ALA A 146 -7.08 0.79 23.77
C ALA A 146 -6.04 1.88 24.10
N ASP A 147 -4.82 1.75 23.58
CA ASP A 147 -3.76 2.75 23.80
C ASP A 147 -3.80 3.86 22.76
N ASN A 148 -4.21 3.53 21.53
CA ASN A 148 -4.33 4.47 20.42
C ASN A 148 -5.60 4.28 19.58
N ALA A 149 -5.85 5.20 18.64
CA ALA A 149 -7.05 5.18 17.80
C ALA A 149 -7.17 3.96 16.88
N TRP A 150 -6.07 3.34 16.47
CA TRP A 150 -6.08 2.12 15.66
C TRP A 150 -6.48 0.91 16.48
N ASP A 151 -6.02 0.78 17.72
CA ASP A 151 -6.46 -0.30 18.62
C ASP A 151 -7.97 -0.20 18.86
N VAL A 152 -8.52 1.02 18.97
CA VAL A 152 -9.98 1.23 19.01
C VAL A 152 -10.66 0.68 17.76
N VAL A 153 -10.08 0.87 16.57
CA VAL A 153 -10.63 0.31 15.31
C VAL A 153 -10.60 -1.22 15.34
N GLU A 154 -9.50 -1.82 15.80
CA GLU A 154 -9.39 -3.28 15.94
C GLU A 154 -10.45 -3.84 16.88
N GLU A 155 -10.59 -3.24 18.07
CA GLU A 155 -11.61 -3.64 19.05
C GLU A 155 -13.04 -3.48 18.52
N VAL A 156 -13.31 -2.41 17.77
CA VAL A 156 -14.63 -2.22 17.14
C VAL A 156 -14.90 -3.29 16.08
N MET A 157 -13.92 -3.60 15.23
CA MET A 157 -14.05 -4.63 14.21
C MET A 157 -14.23 -6.03 14.80
N LEU A 158 -13.53 -6.32 15.89
CA LEU A 158 -13.67 -7.57 16.61
C LEU A 158 -15.05 -7.67 17.27
N ARG A 159 -15.39 -6.72 18.15
CA ARG A 159 -16.60 -6.80 19.00
C ARG A 159 -17.90 -6.65 18.23
N TYR A 160 -17.94 -5.81 17.18
CA TYR A 160 -19.18 -5.48 16.47
C TYR A 160 -19.29 -6.08 15.07
N HIS A 161 -18.17 -6.44 14.44
CA HIS A 161 -18.16 -7.01 13.10
C HIS A 161 -17.64 -8.44 13.03
N ASN A 162 -17.18 -9.01 14.15
CA ASN A 162 -16.60 -10.35 14.24
C ASN A 162 -15.49 -10.57 13.19
N ARG A 163 -14.64 -9.55 13.00
CA ARG A 163 -13.54 -9.58 12.04
C ARG A 163 -12.24 -9.27 12.76
N HIS A 164 -11.31 -10.21 12.71
CA HIS A 164 -9.92 -9.94 13.02
C HIS A 164 -9.29 -9.19 11.84
N ILE A 165 -8.64 -8.07 12.14
CA ILE A 165 -7.91 -7.27 11.17
C ILE A 165 -6.50 -7.02 11.71
N ASP A 166 -5.49 -7.21 10.88
CA ASP A 166 -4.13 -6.76 11.21
C ASP A 166 -4.01 -5.25 10.94
N ALA A 167 -4.57 -4.39 11.81
CA ALA A 167 -4.61 -2.96 11.53
C ALA A 167 -3.20 -2.36 11.54
N SER A 168 -2.30 -2.86 12.40
CA SER A 168 -0.89 -2.46 12.40
C SER A 168 -0.19 -2.67 11.05
N VAL A 169 -0.32 -3.86 10.45
CA VAL A 169 0.31 -4.17 9.15
C VAL A 169 -0.33 -3.34 8.03
N ARG A 170 -1.67 -3.21 8.05
CA ARG A 170 -2.40 -2.38 7.08
C ARG A 170 -2.07 -0.90 7.20
N HIS A 171 -1.89 -0.40 8.41
CA HIS A 171 -1.47 0.97 8.68
C HIS A 171 -0.09 1.24 8.09
N ARG A 172 0.88 0.37 8.38
CA ARG A 172 2.23 0.48 7.84
C ARG A 172 2.21 0.49 6.31
N MET A 173 1.51 -0.47 5.69
CA MET A 173 1.33 -0.53 4.24
C MET A 173 0.70 0.75 3.67
N ALA A 174 -0.28 1.33 4.37
CA ALA A 174 -0.94 2.56 3.92
C ALA A 174 -0.02 3.79 4.00
N VAL A 175 0.76 3.91 5.08
CA VAL A 175 1.70 5.01 5.29
C VAL A 175 2.83 4.97 4.26
N THR A 176 3.48 3.83 4.12
CA THR A 176 4.59 3.67 3.17
C THR A 176 4.10 3.81 1.72
N GLY A 177 2.93 3.26 1.40
CA GLY A 177 2.31 3.43 0.09
C GLY A 177 1.98 4.89 -0.22
N ARG A 178 1.47 5.64 0.76
CA ARG A 178 1.22 7.09 0.64
C ARG A 178 2.52 7.85 0.40
N ASP A 179 3.59 7.53 1.11
CA ASP A 179 4.85 8.25 1.02
C ASP A 179 5.50 8.04 -0.36
N ILE A 180 5.43 6.81 -0.90
CA ILE A 180 5.82 6.49 -2.29
C ILE A 180 5.01 7.32 -3.30
N ILE A 181 3.66 7.34 -3.17
CA ILE A 181 2.80 8.11 -4.09
C ILE A 181 3.07 9.61 -4.00
N ARG A 182 3.31 10.13 -2.78
CA ARG A 182 3.64 11.54 -2.56
C ARG A 182 4.96 11.91 -3.22
N TRP A 183 5.97 11.06 -3.11
CA TRP A 183 7.25 11.24 -3.77
C TRP A 183 7.11 11.29 -5.29
N LEU A 184 6.31 10.39 -5.88
CA LEU A 184 6.01 10.38 -7.33
C LEU A 184 5.26 11.63 -7.82
N ALA A 185 4.50 12.28 -6.95
CA ALA A 185 3.73 13.47 -7.28
C ALA A 185 4.60 14.72 -7.46
N GLN A 186 5.82 14.72 -6.92
CA GLN A 186 6.73 15.87 -6.96
C GLN A 186 7.29 16.11 -8.38
N LYS A 187 7.88 17.30 -8.60
CA LYS A 187 8.34 17.74 -9.92
C LYS A 187 9.64 17.06 -10.36
N HIS A 188 10.49 16.66 -9.42
CA HIS A 188 11.83 16.12 -9.69
C HIS A 188 11.82 14.84 -10.53
N ILE A 189 10.73 14.07 -10.49
CA ILE A 189 10.59 12.86 -11.31
C ILE A 189 10.63 13.13 -12.82
N LEU A 190 10.29 14.36 -13.22
CA LEU A 190 10.34 14.81 -14.62
C LEU A 190 11.74 15.30 -15.02
N ASN A 191 12.63 15.61 -14.07
CA ASN A 191 13.96 16.17 -14.34
C ASN A 191 14.86 15.12 -14.99
N LYS A 192 15.57 15.48 -16.08
CA LYS A 192 16.40 14.53 -16.84
C LYS A 192 17.67 14.07 -16.11
N SER A 193 18.13 14.80 -15.09
CA SER A 193 19.37 14.47 -14.35
C SER A 193 19.30 13.10 -13.66
N ARG A 194 20.23 12.21 -14.02
CA ARG A 194 20.32 10.87 -13.42
C ARG A 194 20.74 10.92 -11.94
N ALA A 195 21.78 11.69 -11.63
CA ALA A 195 22.34 11.75 -10.28
C ALA A 195 21.36 12.36 -9.26
N GLU A 196 20.62 13.39 -9.68
CA GLU A 196 19.59 14.02 -8.84
C GLU A 196 18.43 13.06 -8.57
N PHE A 197 17.94 12.37 -9.60
CA PHE A 197 16.90 11.35 -9.45
C PHE A 197 17.35 10.23 -8.50
N GLU A 198 18.60 9.79 -8.64
CA GLU A 198 19.18 8.76 -7.78
C GLU A 198 19.22 9.16 -6.31
N ALA A 199 19.68 10.37 -6.02
CA ALA A 199 19.76 10.90 -4.66
C ALA A 199 18.36 10.98 -4.01
N LEU A 200 17.38 11.49 -4.74
CA LEU A 200 16.01 11.63 -4.26
C LEU A 200 15.29 10.28 -4.13
N LEU A 201 15.64 9.29 -4.95
CA LEU A 201 15.05 7.95 -4.86
C LEU A 201 15.41 7.25 -3.55
N ARG A 202 16.49 7.68 -2.88
CA ARG A 202 16.90 7.15 -1.57
C ARG A 202 15.86 7.41 -0.49
N GLU A 203 15.11 8.51 -0.60
CA GLU A 203 14.10 8.91 0.39
C GLU A 203 12.96 7.89 0.54
N ILE A 204 12.68 7.10 -0.50
CA ILE A 204 11.60 6.10 -0.51
C ILE A 204 12.10 4.66 -0.51
N ALA A 205 13.41 4.43 -0.38
CA ALA A 205 14.00 3.10 -0.41
C ALA A 205 13.44 2.21 0.71
N GLU A 206 13.45 2.73 1.94
CA GLU A 206 12.91 2.04 3.11
C GLU A 206 11.40 1.86 3.01
N SER A 207 10.67 2.89 2.59
CA SER A 207 9.22 2.79 2.38
C SER A 207 8.86 1.71 1.36
N ALA A 208 9.66 1.53 0.30
CA ALA A 208 9.43 0.47 -0.69
C ALA A 208 9.59 -0.93 -0.09
N GLU A 209 10.65 -1.15 0.70
CA GLU A 209 10.91 -2.41 1.40
C GLU A 209 9.84 -2.75 2.43
N GLU A 210 9.45 -1.76 3.24
CA GLU A 210 8.41 -1.92 4.25
C GLU A 210 7.04 -2.17 3.61
N TRP A 211 6.74 -1.49 2.49
CA TRP A 211 5.50 -1.74 1.76
C TRP A 211 5.44 -3.16 1.23
N LEU A 212 6.52 -3.66 0.60
CA LEU A 212 6.59 -5.03 0.09
C LEU A 212 6.44 -6.06 1.22
N THR A 213 7.13 -5.86 2.35
CA THR A 213 7.01 -6.73 3.53
C THR A 213 5.56 -6.78 4.02
N SER A 214 4.92 -5.60 4.15
CA SER A 214 3.54 -5.52 4.63
C SER A 214 2.55 -6.14 3.66
N ALA A 215 2.77 -5.95 2.35
CA ALA A 215 1.93 -6.51 1.29
C ALA A 215 2.06 -8.04 1.21
N GLU A 216 3.25 -8.59 1.45
CA GLU A 216 3.51 -10.03 1.53
C GLU A 216 2.80 -10.65 2.74
N THR A 217 2.93 -10.05 3.93
CA THR A 217 2.23 -10.51 5.14
C THR A 217 0.70 -10.53 4.96
N LEU A 218 0.15 -9.57 4.21
CA LEU A 218 -1.28 -9.49 3.94
C LEU A 218 -1.73 -10.37 2.76
N GLY A 219 -0.80 -11.02 2.04
CA GLY A 219 -1.09 -11.83 0.85
C GLY A 219 -1.55 -11.01 -0.37
N ILE A 220 -1.27 -9.70 -0.39
CA ILE A 220 -1.73 -8.76 -1.43
C ILE A 220 -0.64 -8.50 -2.48
N GLY A 221 0.64 -8.68 -2.12
CA GLY A 221 1.77 -8.48 -3.02
C GLY A 221 2.72 -9.66 -2.97
N PHE A 222 3.28 -10.01 -4.12
CA PHE A 222 4.35 -11.00 -4.22
C PHE A 222 5.70 -10.27 -4.29
N ARG A 223 6.65 -10.65 -3.42
CA ARG A 223 8.07 -10.35 -3.63
C ARG A 223 8.56 -11.26 -4.74
N GLY A 224 8.60 -10.72 -5.96
CA GLY A 224 9.17 -11.42 -7.10
C GLY A 224 10.67 -11.57 -6.96
N HIS A 225 11.15 -12.61 -6.26
CA HIS A 225 12.37 -13.24 -6.72
C HIS A 225 12.02 -13.83 -8.08
N VAL A 226 12.50 -13.23 -9.16
CA VAL A 226 12.75 -14.01 -10.37
C VAL A 226 13.54 -15.21 -9.88
N GLN A 227 12.98 -16.41 -10.02
CA GLN A 227 13.71 -17.65 -9.84
C GLN A 227 14.93 -17.51 -10.74
N ARG A 228 16.07 -17.07 -10.19
CA ARG A 228 17.32 -17.06 -10.93
C ARG A 228 17.53 -18.52 -11.22
N VAL A 229 17.36 -18.91 -12.47
CA VAL A 229 17.86 -20.17 -12.98
C VAL A 229 19.36 -20.03 -12.82
N ILE A 230 19.87 -20.43 -11.66
CA ILE A 230 21.26 -20.77 -11.51
C ILE A 230 21.37 -22.01 -12.41
N ASN A 231 21.88 -21.83 -13.62
CA ASN A 231 22.44 -22.93 -14.38
C ASN A 231 23.62 -23.43 -13.54
N VAL A 232 23.33 -24.27 -12.55
CA VAL A 232 24.34 -25.19 -12.05
C VAL A 232 24.56 -26.12 -13.22
N GLU A 233 25.64 -25.87 -13.96
CA GLU A 233 26.14 -26.83 -14.94
C GLU A 233 26.17 -28.19 -14.24
N SER A 234 25.28 -29.09 -14.67
CA SER A 234 25.30 -30.46 -14.20
C SER A 234 26.60 -31.04 -14.73
N ASN A 235 27.65 -31.01 -13.91
CA ASN A 235 28.84 -31.82 -14.13
C ASN A 235 28.33 -33.25 -14.31
N GLY A 236 28.37 -33.71 -15.56
CA GLY A 236 27.93 -35.02 -15.94
C GLY A 236 28.75 -36.03 -15.16
N ASN A 237 28.06 -36.83 -14.34
CA ASN A 237 28.47 -38.20 -14.10
C ASN A 237 27.32 -39.00 -13.49
N GLY A 238 26.65 -39.74 -14.38
CA GLY A 238 26.39 -41.16 -14.17
C GLY A 238 25.19 -41.53 -13.34
N PHE A 239 24.07 -41.81 -14.00
CA PHE A 239 23.28 -43.00 -13.72
C PHE A 239 22.58 -43.49 -15.00
N LYS A 240 22.99 -44.65 -15.51
CA LYS A 240 22.31 -45.37 -16.60
C LYS A 240 21.00 -45.94 -16.07
N PRO A 241 19.87 -45.84 -16.80
CA PRO A 241 18.66 -46.56 -16.43
C PRO A 241 18.84 -48.06 -16.73
N LEU A 242 18.45 -48.89 -15.76
CA LEU A 242 18.37 -50.34 -15.86
C LEU A 242 17.31 -50.74 -16.90
N ASN A 243 17.75 -51.54 -17.86
CA ASN A 243 16.89 -52.32 -18.75
C ASN A 243 15.94 -53.21 -17.94
N VAL A 244 14.64 -53.13 -18.20
CA VAL A 244 13.71 -54.22 -17.89
C VAL A 244 12.99 -54.59 -19.19
N SER A 245 13.34 -55.78 -19.67
CA SER A 245 12.77 -56.48 -20.82
C SER A 245 11.38 -57.03 -20.50
N ARG A 246 10.47 -56.88 -21.48
CA ARG A 246 9.27 -57.66 -21.86
C ARG A 246 8.69 -58.73 -20.90
N ARG A 247 7.35 -58.72 -20.81
CA ARG A 247 6.35 -59.82 -20.95
C ARG A 247 4.98 -59.20 -20.59
N GLU A 248 3.86 -59.33 -21.29
CA GLU A 248 3.35 -60.21 -22.37
C GLU A 248 2.56 -59.38 -23.39
#